data_AF-A0A0M1J2K1-F1
#
_entry.id   AF-A0A0M1J2K1-F1
#
_cell.length_a   1.000
_cell.length_b   1.000
_cell.length_c   1.000
_cell.angle_alpha   90.00
_cell.angle_beta   90.00
_cell.angle_gamma   90.00
#
_symmetry.space_group_name_H-M   'P 1'
#
loop_
_entity.id
_entity.type
_entity.pdbx_description
1 polymer ?
#
loop_
_entity_poly.entity_id
_entity_poly.type
_entity_poly.pdbx_seq_one_letter_code
_entity_poly.pdbx_strand_id
1 'polypeptide(L)'
;MAIFDHLDAVIGSFDTDFTTYNVISALAYKYPKEYAAALAQAGERPFRDLHLELSKQLKARTDIQSVASIKSVNMFGMTKSCLVWHKTS
;
A
#
# COMPACT_ATOMS: atom_id res chain seq x y z
N MET A 1 -7.80 -11.04 2.04
CA MET A 1 -6.44 -11.63 1.93
C MET A 1 -5.71 -11.30 3.22
N ALA A 2 -4.99 -12.25 3.83
CA ALA A 2 -4.34 -12.06 5.14
C ALA A 2 -3.40 -10.83 5.20
N ILE A 3 -2.80 -10.44 4.06
CA ILE A 3 -1.94 -9.24 3.99
C ILE A 3 -2.66 -7.94 4.37
N PHE A 4 -3.98 -7.85 4.20
CA PHE A 4 -4.75 -6.65 4.53
C PHE A 4 -5.00 -6.49 6.03
N ASP A 5 -4.92 -7.57 6.80
CA ASP A 5 -5.07 -7.55 8.26
C ASP A 5 -3.90 -6.79 8.93
N HIS A 6 -2.81 -6.58 8.19
CA HIS A 6 -1.64 -5.83 8.64
C HIS A 6 -1.65 -4.33 8.28
N LEU A 7 -2.71 -3.85 7.60
CA LEU A 7 -2.76 -2.45 7.15
C LEU A 7 -2.71 -1.46 8.31
N ASP A 8 -3.44 -1.71 9.40
CA ASP A 8 -3.45 -0.85 10.58
C ASP A 8 -2.06 -0.72 11.20
N ALA A 9 -1.37 -1.85 11.38
CA ALA A 9 -0.02 -1.88 11.94
C ALA A 9 1.01 -1.17 11.04
N VAL A 10 0.87 -1.30 9.71
CA VAL A 10 1.75 -0.62 8.76
C VAL A 10 1.48 0.89 8.74
N ILE A 11 0.21 1.30 8.65
CA ILE A 11 -0.19 2.72 8.63
C ILE A 11 0.20 3.40 9.94
N GLY A 12 -0.01 2.73 11.07
CA GLY A 12 0.40 3.19 12.39
C GLY A 12 1.91 3.38 12.55
N SER A 13 2.73 2.77 11.69
CA SER A 13 4.19 2.96 11.69
C SER A 13 4.68 4.19 10.92
N PHE A 14 3.80 4.92 10.23
CA PHE A 14 4.12 6.21 9.62
C PHE A 14 3.69 7.35 10.55
N ASP A 15 4.48 8.43 10.55
CA ASP A 15 4.22 9.61 11.40
C ASP A 15 2.92 10.31 10.97
N THR A 16 2.93 10.94 9.79
CA THR A 16 1.81 11.78 9.32
C THR A 16 1.46 11.46 7.87
N ASP A 17 2.40 11.67 6.95
CA ASP A 17 2.20 11.49 5.51
C ASP A 17 2.93 10.24 5.02
N PHE A 18 2.29 9.51 4.12
CA PHE A 18 2.90 8.36 3.46
C PHE A 18 2.31 8.15 2.07
N THR A 19 3.04 7.46 1.21
CA THR A 19 2.55 7.11 -0.13
C THR A 19 2.05 5.67 -0.18
N THR A 20 1.23 5.34 -1.18
CA THR A 20 0.84 3.94 -1.43
C THR A 20 2.07 3.02 -1.60
N TYR A 21 3.16 3.53 -2.19
CA TYR A 21 4.40 2.75 -2.31
C TYR A 21 5.11 2.53 -0.98
N ASN A 22 5.01 3.46 -0.02
CA ASN A 22 5.54 3.23 1.33
C ASN A 22 4.79 2.08 1.99
N VAL A 23 3.46 2.04 1.90
CA VAL A 23 2.63 0.95 2.44
C VAL A 23 2.99 -0.37 1.79
N ILE A 24 3.06 -0.44 0.46
CA ILE A 24 3.43 -1.65 -0.28
C ILE A 24 4.82 -2.14 0.14
N SER A 25 5.79 -1.24 0.23
CA SER A 25 7.17 -1.58 0.61
C SER A 25 7.24 -2.08 2.06
N ALA A 26 6.52 -1.44 2.97
CA ALA A 26 6.43 -1.86 4.36
C ALA A 26 5.76 -3.24 4.52
N LEU A 27 4.69 -3.52 3.77
CA LEU A 27 4.05 -4.82 3.75
C LEU A 27 4.98 -5.91 3.22
N ALA A 28 5.64 -5.66 2.08
CA ALA A 28 6.58 -6.61 1.47
C ALA A 28 7.80 -6.87 2.37
N TYR A 29 8.26 -5.87 3.11
CA TYR A 29 9.40 -5.99 4.01
C TYR A 29 9.06 -6.67 5.35
N LYS A 30 7.96 -6.24 6.01
CA LYS A 30 7.58 -6.73 7.34
C LYS A 30 6.82 -8.06 7.31
N TYR A 31 6.07 -8.34 6.23
CA TYR A 31 5.21 -9.52 6.08
C TYR A 31 5.46 -10.23 4.74
N PRO A 32 6.72 -10.68 4.47
CA PRO A 32 7.10 -11.16 3.15
C PRO A 32 6.35 -12.42 2.73
N LYS A 33 6.00 -13.31 3.68
CA LYS A 33 5.29 -14.57 3.39
C LYS A 33 3.85 -14.30 2.98
N GLU A 34 3.17 -13.44 3.71
CA GLU A 34 1.78 -13.03 3.49
C GLU A 34 1.66 -12.19 2.22
N TYR A 35 2.64 -11.33 1.97
CA TYR A 35 2.71 -10.55 0.73
C TYR A 35 2.92 -11.46 -0.49
N ALA A 36 3.83 -12.44 -0.40
CA ALA A 36 4.02 -13.44 -1.46
C ALA A 36 2.77 -14.31 -1.67
N ALA A 37 2.11 -14.74 -0.60
CA ALA A 37 0.86 -15.49 -0.66
C ALA A 37 -0.28 -14.68 -1.30
N ALA A 38 -0.35 -13.37 -1.01
CA ALA A 38 -1.31 -12.47 -1.64
C ALA A 38 -1.03 -12.28 -3.12
N LEU A 39 0.25 -12.18 -3.52
CA LEU A 39 0.64 -12.15 -4.94
C LEU A 39 0.27 -13.45 -5.66
N ALA A 40 0.47 -14.61 -5.02
CA ALA A 40 0.12 -15.91 -5.61
C ALA A 40 -1.40 -16.10 -5.81
N GLN A 41 -2.21 -15.39 -5.03
CA GLN A 41 -3.67 -15.39 -5.12
C GLN A 41 -4.23 -14.26 -5.99
N ALA A 42 -3.40 -13.28 -6.36
CA ALA A 42 -3.80 -12.20 -7.23
C ALA A 42 -3.90 -12.71 -8.69
N GLY A 43 -4.72 -12.05 -9.51
CA GLY A 43 -5.12 -12.52 -10.85
C GLY A 43 -3.98 -12.56 -11.88
N GLU A 44 -4.31 -12.37 -13.15
CA GLU A 44 -3.33 -12.46 -14.25
C GLU A 44 -2.15 -11.49 -14.12
N ARG A 45 -2.33 -10.37 -13.39
CA ARG A 45 -1.29 -9.36 -13.19
C ARG A 45 -1.07 -9.16 -11.70
N PRO A 46 -0.44 -10.12 -11.00
CA PRO A 46 -0.52 -10.22 -9.55
C PRO A 46 -0.07 -8.97 -8.80
N PHE A 47 1.02 -8.33 -9.23
CA PHE A 47 1.47 -7.06 -8.66
C PHE A 47 0.47 -5.93 -8.89
N ARG A 48 -0.03 -5.77 -10.12
CA ARG A 48 -0.98 -4.72 -10.46
C ARG A 48 -2.28 -4.90 -9.68
N ASP A 49 -2.79 -6.12 -9.65
CA ASP A 49 -4.09 -6.44 -9.08
C ASP A 49 -4.06 -6.29 -7.56
N LEU A 50 -2.99 -6.77 -6.91
CA LEU A 50 -2.78 -6.56 -5.47
C LEU A 50 -2.63 -5.08 -5.12
N HIS A 51 -1.86 -4.30 -5.90
CA HIS A 51 -1.66 -2.87 -5.64
C HIS A 51 -2.93 -2.05 -5.85
N LEU A 52 -3.77 -2.43 -6.81
CA LEU A 52 -5.09 -1.83 -7.01
C LEU A 52 -6.02 -2.12 -5.84
N GLU A 53 -6.07 -3.37 -5.37
CA GLU A 53 -6.89 -3.73 -4.22
C GLU A 53 -6.39 -3.02 -2.95
N LEU A 54 -5.08 -2.95 -2.72
CA LEU A 54 -4.51 -2.15 -1.62
C LEU A 54 -4.94 -0.69 -1.71
N SER A 55 -4.89 -0.09 -2.90
CA SER A 55 -5.34 1.30 -3.09
C SER A 55 -6.83 1.47 -2.80
N LYS A 56 -7.65 0.48 -3.11
CA LYS A 56 -9.09 0.47 -2.80
C LYS A 56 -9.33 0.36 -1.29
N GLN A 57 -8.60 -0.52 -0.61
CA GLN A 57 -8.65 -0.64 0.85
C GLN A 57 -8.27 0.68 1.52
N LEU A 58 -7.17 1.32 1.09
CA LEU A 58 -6.75 2.64 1.61
C LEU A 58 -7.80 3.73 1.38
N LYS A 59 -8.47 3.75 0.22
CA LYS A 59 -9.56 4.70 -0.07
C LYS A 59 -10.80 4.51 0.81
N ALA A 60 -11.05 3.29 1.29
CA ALA A 60 -12.22 2.96 2.09
C ALA A 60 -12.03 3.31 3.58
N ARG A 61 -10.82 3.71 3.99
CA ARG A 61 -10.48 4.06 5.35
C ARG A 61 -10.95 5.47 5.71
N THR A 62 -11.27 5.68 6.98
CA THR A 62 -11.72 6.97 7.54
C THR A 62 -10.65 7.68 8.38
N ASP A 63 -9.58 6.99 8.75
CA ASP A 63 -8.45 7.50 9.54
C ASP A 63 -7.34 8.12 8.68
N ILE A 64 -7.48 8.06 7.35
CA ILE A 64 -6.55 8.65 6.39
C ILE A 64 -7.31 9.33 5.26
N GLN A 65 -6.72 10.38 4.69
CA GLN A 65 -7.26 11.07 3.53
C GLN A 65 -6.20 11.22 2.44
N SER A 66 -6.59 11.12 1.17
CA SER A 66 -5.69 11.42 0.07
C SER A 66 -5.55 12.93 -0.09
N VAL A 67 -4.34 13.45 0.02
CA VAL A 67 -4.06 14.90 -0.04
C VAL A 67 -3.39 15.34 -1.34
N ALA A 68 -2.71 14.43 -2.03
CA ALA A 68 -2.01 14.74 -3.27
C ALA A 68 -1.76 13.48 -4.12
N SER A 69 -1.34 13.70 -5.35
CA SER A 69 -0.77 12.68 -6.22
C SER A 69 0.59 13.15 -6.73
N ILE A 70 1.66 12.43 -6.39
CA ILE A 70 3.04 12.79 -6.73
C ILE A 70 3.68 11.71 -7.61
N LYS A 71 4.75 12.06 -8.33
CA LYS A 71 5.63 11.05 -8.92
C LYS A 71 6.48 10.43 -7.82
N SER A 72 6.39 9.12 -7.66
CA SER A 72 7.18 8.36 -6.69
C SER A 72 7.78 7.11 -7.33
N VAL A 73 8.93 6.70 -6.82
CA VAL A 73 9.65 5.51 -7.28
C VAL A 73 9.08 4.30 -6.54
N ASN A 74 8.63 3.29 -7.27
CA ASN A 74 8.16 2.05 -6.66
C ASN A 74 9.32 1.09 -6.31
N MET A 75 8.99 -0.06 -5.72
CA MET A 75 9.98 -1.08 -5.32
C MET A 75 10.80 -1.68 -6.48
N PHE A 76 10.45 -1.39 -7.73
CA PHE A 76 11.18 -1.83 -8.94
C PHE A 76 12.00 -0.71 -9.59
N GLY A 77 12.16 0.45 -8.92
CA GLY A 77 12.89 1.59 -9.47
C GLY A 77 12.12 2.38 -10.55
N MET A 78 10.83 2.10 -10.76
CA MET A 78 10.02 2.81 -11.76
C MET A 78 9.31 4.02 -11.16
N THR A 79 9.46 5.17 -11.81
CA THR A 79 8.74 6.40 -11.45
C THR A 79 7.32 6.37 -12.01
N LYS A 80 6.32 6.43 -11.13
CA LYS A 80 4.89 6.49 -11.50
C LYS A 80 4.12 7.42 -10.57
N SER A 81 2.94 7.85 -11.01
CA SER A 81 2.02 8.60 -10.15
C SER A 81 1.61 7.74 -8.94
N CYS A 82 1.61 8.33 -7.76
CA CYS A 82 1.33 7.67 -6.49
C CYS A 82 0.55 8.62 -5.59
N LEU A 83 -0.47 8.10 -4.90
CA LEU A 83 -1.25 8.88 -3.95
C LEU A 83 -0.45 9.10 -2.66
N VAL A 84 -0.53 10.33 -2.16
CA VAL A 84 -0.10 10.71 -0.81
C VAL A 84 -1.31 10.66 0.10
N TRP A 85 -1.13 10.01 1.23
CA TRP A 85 -2.10 9.84 2.30
C TRP A 85 -1.64 10.60 3.52
N HIS A 86 -2.57 11.27 4.17
CA HIS A 86 -2.39 11.99 5.42
C HIS A 86 -3.25 11.34 6.50
N LYS A 87 -2.66 11.04 7.66
CA LYS A 87 -3.42 10.55 8.83
C LYS A 87 -4.24 11.69 9.43
N THR A 88 -5.53 11.47 9.60
CA THR A 88 -6.48 12.50 10.09
C THR A 88 -6.71 12.44 11.60
N SER A 89 -6.02 11.54 12.29
CA SER A 89 -6.18 11.23 13.73
C SER A 89 -4.83 11.01 14.39
#